data_AF-A0A1R4KWQ6-F1
#
_entry.id   AF-A0A1R4KWQ6-F1
#
_cell.length_a   1.000
_cell.length_b   1.000
_cell.length_c   1.000
_cell.angle_alpha   90.00
_cell.angle_beta   90.00
_cell.angle_gamma   90.00
#
_symmetry.space_group_name_H-M   'P 1'
#
loop_
_entity.id
_entity.type
_entity.pdbx_description
1 polymer ?
#
loop_
_entity_poly.entity_id
_entity_poly.type
_entity_poly.pdbx_seq_one_letter_code
_entity_poly.pdbx_strand_id
1 'polypeptide(L)'
;MGKTPYGILMYAADGYMSVQVAKDERLLYKSNDKLMATHEEMVSSLQGYMAFSGKYKLDNNNAIVSYIIKSSLYPNWKNKIQRRKIDFEGDILYLKSTEPILSNGAYVNSYMTWKRVDRTIDDFFEEQVLNDQLSSEN
;
A
#
# COMPACT_ATOMS: atom_id res chain seq x y z
N MET A 1 10.45 2.66 -3.90
CA MET A 1 9.97 1.28 -3.62
C MET A 1 10.78 0.21 -4.32
N GLY A 2 11.30 0.45 -5.52
CA GLY A 2 12.19 -0.53 -6.18
C GLY A 2 11.41 -1.57 -6.97
N LYS A 3 12.07 -2.66 -7.34
CA LYS A 3 11.52 -3.70 -8.24
C LYS A 3 10.76 -4.82 -7.50
N THR A 4 11.07 -5.04 -6.22
CA THR A 4 10.51 -6.13 -5.41
C THR A 4 9.83 -5.62 -4.13
N PRO A 5 8.96 -4.59 -4.18
CA PRO A 5 8.20 -4.20 -2.99
C PRO A 5 7.13 -5.23 -2.66
N TYR A 6 6.67 -5.23 -1.41
CA TYR A 6 5.52 -6.00 -0.96
C TYR A 6 4.48 -5.06 -0.34
N GLY A 7 3.21 -5.48 -0.34
CA GLY A 7 2.15 -4.62 0.14
C GLY A 7 0.77 -5.10 -0.26
N ILE A 8 -0.24 -4.32 0.15
CA ILE A 8 -1.64 -4.59 -0.16
C ILE A 8 -2.28 -3.31 -0.71
N LEU A 9 -3.16 -3.50 -1.69
CA LEU A 9 -4.13 -2.52 -2.15
C LEU A 9 -5.52 -3.11 -1.94
N MET A 10 -6.30 -2.44 -1.11
CA MET A 10 -7.68 -2.81 -0.84
C MET A 10 -8.63 -1.77 -1.40
N TYR A 11 -9.70 -2.24 -2.04
CA TYR A 11 -10.89 -1.48 -2.36
C TYR A 11 -12.07 -2.09 -1.60
N ALA A 12 -12.70 -1.31 -0.74
CA ALA A 12 -13.85 -1.72 0.06
C ALA A 12 -15.16 -1.30 -0.64
N ALA A 13 -16.22 -2.09 -0.43
CA ALA A 13 -17.52 -1.89 -1.05
C ALA A 13 -18.20 -0.56 -0.65
N ASP A 14 -17.82 0.00 0.51
CA ASP A 14 -18.29 1.30 1.01
C ASP A 14 -17.57 2.51 0.36
N GLY A 15 -16.72 2.26 -0.64
CA GLY A 15 -16.03 3.29 -1.40
C GLY A 15 -14.73 3.78 -0.76
N TYR A 16 -14.21 3.06 0.24
CA TYR A 16 -12.89 3.31 0.81
C TYR A 16 -11.80 2.48 0.13
N MET A 17 -10.58 3.00 0.20
CA MET A 17 -9.40 2.29 -0.24
C MET A 17 -8.24 2.48 0.75
N SER A 18 -7.32 1.53 0.74
CA SER A 18 -6.04 1.62 1.44
C SER A 18 -4.93 1.06 0.59
N VAL A 19 -3.80 1.77 0.57
CA VAL A 19 -2.54 1.31 0.00
C VAL A 19 -1.52 1.23 1.12
N GLN A 20 -0.87 0.08 1.23
CA GLN A 20 0.27 -0.18 2.09
C GLN A 20 1.36 -0.80 1.22
N VAL A 21 2.53 -0.18 1.13
CA VAL A 21 3.67 -0.70 0.35
C VAL A 21 4.95 -0.51 1.15
N ALA A 22 5.71 -1.58 1.28
CA ALA A 22 7.04 -1.60 1.86
C ALA A 22 8.10 -1.95 0.81
N LYS A 23 9.28 -1.36 0.96
CA LYS A 23 10.52 -1.89 0.38
C LYS A 23 10.92 -3.15 1.16
N ASP A 24 11.49 -4.13 0.46
CA ASP A 24 11.99 -5.39 1.02
C ASP A 24 13.10 -5.16 2.07
N GLU A 25 14.11 -4.37 1.71
CA GLU A 25 15.33 -4.14 2.49
C GLU A 25 15.19 -3.06 3.60
N ARG A 26 14.13 -3.13 4.43
CA ARG A 26 14.01 -2.22 5.59
C ARG A 26 14.80 -2.75 6.79
N LEU A 27 15.35 -1.84 7.57
CA LEU A 27 16.00 -2.20 8.83
C LEU A 27 14.96 -2.73 9.82
N LEU A 28 15.26 -3.89 10.40
CA LEU A 28 14.55 -4.36 11.59
C LEU A 28 15.04 -3.57 12.81
N TYR A 29 14.12 -3.34 13.75
CA TYR A 29 14.44 -2.63 14.97
C TYR A 29 15.15 -3.58 15.91
N LYS A 30 16.24 -3.13 16.55
CA LYS A 30 16.94 -3.94 17.56
C LYS A 30 16.09 -4.13 18.81
N SER A 31 15.34 -3.09 19.18
CA SER A 31 14.40 -3.14 20.30
C SER A 31 13.02 -3.61 19.83
N ASN A 32 12.34 -4.39 20.66
CA ASN A 32 10.93 -4.71 20.48
C ASN A 32 10.00 -3.55 20.90
N ASP A 33 10.53 -2.52 21.58
CA ASP A 33 9.82 -1.27 21.82
C ASP A 33 10.07 -0.30 20.68
N LYS A 34 9.04 -0.09 19.84
CA LYS A 34 9.09 0.84 18.70
C LYS A 34 9.46 2.27 19.11
N LEU A 35 9.12 2.69 20.34
CA LEU A 35 9.43 4.04 20.81
C LEU A 35 10.92 4.23 21.16
N MET A 36 11.67 3.14 21.26
CA MET A 36 13.12 3.13 21.47
C MET A 36 13.92 3.07 20.14
N ALA A 37 13.26 3.29 19.00
CA ALA A 37 13.91 3.26 17.69
C ALA A 37 15.00 4.33 17.57
N THR A 38 16.14 3.92 17.04
CA THR A 38 17.20 4.84 16.64
C THR A 38 16.77 5.71 15.46
N HIS A 39 17.47 6.81 15.24
CA HIS A 39 17.19 7.69 14.10
C HIS A 39 17.30 6.97 12.76
N GLU A 40 18.31 6.10 12.60
CA GLU A 40 18.53 5.32 11.38
C GLU A 40 17.38 4.35 11.09
N GLU A 41 16.92 3.62 12.11
CA GLU A 41 15.77 2.72 12.03
C GLU A 41 14.47 3.46 11.65
N MET A 42 14.25 4.65 12.23
CA MET A 42 13.10 5.50 11.89
C MET A 42 13.14 5.99 10.45
N VAL A 43 14.30 6.46 9.97
CA VAL A 43 14.48 6.94 8.60
C VAL A 43 14.28 5.78 7.61
N SER A 44 14.87 4.61 7.87
CA SER A 44 14.69 3.41 7.05
C SER A 44 13.22 3.00 6.95
N SER A 45 12.51 3.02 8.08
CA SER A 45 11.07 2.72 8.11
C SER A 45 10.24 3.73 7.34
N LEU A 46 10.52 5.03 7.49
CA LEU A 46 9.75 6.09 6.84
C LEU A 46 10.00 6.13 5.33
N GLN A 47 11.27 6.08 4.89
CA GLN A 47 11.63 6.12 3.47
C GLN A 47 11.29 4.82 2.74
N GLY A 48 11.31 3.70 3.45
CA GLY A 48 11.01 2.38 2.91
C GLY A 48 9.52 2.04 2.91
N TYR A 49 8.62 2.92 3.33
CA TYR A 49 7.20 2.61 3.47
C TYR A 49 6.30 3.70 2.87
N MET A 50 5.19 3.30 2.26
CA MET A 50 4.17 4.18 1.71
C MET A 50 2.82 3.67 2.19
N ALA A 51 2.12 4.51 2.93
CA ALA A 51 0.78 4.23 3.40
C ALA A 51 -0.11 5.43 3.13
N PHE A 52 -1.26 5.20 2.51
CA PHE A 52 -2.33 6.17 2.44
C PHE A 52 -3.68 5.48 2.27
N SER A 53 -4.71 6.08 2.85
CA SER A 53 -6.07 5.57 2.83
C SER A 53 -7.06 6.72 2.68
N GLY A 54 -8.19 6.44 2.07
CA GLY A 54 -9.19 7.46 1.78
C GLY A 54 -10.38 6.91 1.02
N LYS A 55 -11.19 7.81 0.45
CA LYS A 55 -12.23 7.42 -0.50
C LYS A 55 -11.65 7.29 -1.89
N TYR A 56 -12.24 6.45 -2.74
CA TYR A 56 -11.91 6.41 -4.16
C TYR A 56 -13.14 6.70 -5.03
N LYS A 57 -12.88 7.20 -6.23
CA LYS A 57 -13.88 7.36 -7.29
C LYS A 57 -13.29 6.90 -8.61
N LEU A 58 -14.08 6.19 -9.41
CA LEU A 58 -13.72 5.75 -10.74
C LEU A 58 -14.34 6.67 -11.79
N ASP A 59 -13.53 7.01 -12.79
CA ASP A 59 -13.95 7.60 -14.05
C ASP A 59 -13.71 6.55 -15.14
N ASN A 60 -14.77 5.84 -15.50
CA ASN A 60 -14.72 4.72 -16.45
C ASN A 60 -14.47 5.20 -17.89
N ASN A 61 -14.85 6.44 -18.22
CA ASN A 61 -14.69 6.97 -19.58
C ASN A 61 -13.22 7.26 -19.88
N ASN A 62 -12.45 7.68 -18.87
CA ASN A 62 -11.05 8.03 -19.00
C ASN A 62 -10.09 6.99 -18.41
N ALA A 63 -10.62 5.88 -17.88
CA ALA A 63 -9.87 4.87 -17.12
C ALA A 63 -9.01 5.49 -16.01
N ILE A 64 -9.61 6.34 -15.16
CA ILE A 64 -8.92 7.02 -14.05
C ILE A 64 -9.56 6.65 -12.71
N VAL A 65 -8.72 6.33 -11.72
CA VAL A 65 -9.11 6.29 -10.31
C VAL A 65 -8.60 7.54 -9.60
N SER A 66 -9.46 8.17 -8.81
CA SER A 66 -9.12 9.30 -7.95
C SER A 66 -9.20 8.90 -6.49
N TYR A 67 -8.10 9.04 -5.75
CA TYR A 67 -8.03 8.83 -4.31
C TYR A 67 -8.15 10.17 -3.57
N ILE A 68 -9.16 10.30 -2.71
CA ILE A 68 -9.34 11.44 -1.82
C ILE A 68 -8.75 11.04 -0.47
N ILE A 69 -7.51 11.46 -0.23
CA ILE A 69 -6.68 10.94 0.87
C ILE A 69 -7.16 11.50 2.21
N LYS A 70 -7.53 10.61 3.13
CA LYS A 70 -7.95 10.93 4.51
C LYS A 70 -6.80 10.75 5.51
N SER A 71 -5.99 9.70 5.33
CA SER A 71 -4.84 9.36 6.18
C SER A 71 -3.65 9.01 5.29
N SER A 72 -2.43 9.42 5.69
CA SER A 72 -1.21 9.15 4.93
C SER A 72 0.01 9.21 5.84
N LEU A 73 0.97 8.32 5.61
CA LEU A 73 2.30 8.38 6.24
C LEU A 73 3.04 9.65 5.83
N TYR A 74 2.87 10.09 4.57
CA TYR A 74 3.36 11.40 4.12
C TYR A 74 2.27 12.46 4.37
N PRO A 75 2.41 13.34 5.38
CA PRO A 75 1.31 14.17 5.86
C PRO A 75 0.80 15.17 4.82
N ASN A 76 1.67 15.59 3.90
CA ASN A 76 1.34 16.57 2.86
C ASN A 76 0.27 16.07 1.87
N TRP A 77 0.00 14.77 1.85
CA TRP A 77 -1.07 14.19 1.04
C TRP A 77 -2.44 14.22 1.73
N LYS A 78 -2.53 14.55 3.02
CA LYS A 78 -3.82 14.67 3.72
C LYS A 78 -4.72 15.67 3.00
N ASN A 79 -5.97 15.27 2.75
CA ASN A 79 -6.98 16.04 2.02
C ASN A 79 -6.61 16.40 0.57
N LYS A 80 -5.60 15.74 -0.01
CA LYS A 80 -5.25 15.88 -1.43
C LYS A 80 -5.88 14.77 -2.26
N ILE A 81 -5.99 15.04 -3.55
CA ILE A 81 -6.46 14.07 -4.54
C ILE A 81 -5.25 13.53 -5.29
N GLN A 82 -5.13 12.20 -5.34
CA GLN A 82 -4.16 11.50 -6.19
C GLN A 82 -4.90 10.81 -7.31
N ARG A 83 -4.57 11.13 -8.57
CA ARG A 83 -5.21 10.53 -9.74
C ARG A 83 -4.27 9.54 -10.40
N ARG A 84 -4.80 8.37 -10.75
CA ARG A 84 -4.05 7.32 -11.45
C ARG A 84 -4.82 6.86 -12.69
N LYS A 85 -4.13 6.77 -13.82
CA LYS A 85 -4.60 5.98 -14.97
C LYS A 85 -4.56 4.50 -14.61
N ILE A 86 -5.58 3.78 -15.04
CA ILE A 86 -5.80 2.37 -14.78
C ILE A 86 -5.57 1.61 -16.08
N ASP A 87 -4.89 0.47 -15.98
CA ASP A 87 -4.83 -0.53 -17.04
C ASP A 87 -4.86 -1.93 -16.41
N PHE A 88 -5.29 -2.93 -17.17
CA PHE A 88 -5.43 -4.31 -16.69
C PHE A 88 -4.92 -5.33 -17.72
N GLU A 89 -4.27 -6.36 -17.22
CA GLU A 89 -3.90 -7.55 -17.99
C GLU A 89 -4.20 -8.80 -17.15
N GLY A 90 -5.36 -9.41 -17.40
CA GLY A 90 -5.86 -10.51 -16.57
C GLY A 90 -6.00 -10.07 -15.11
N ASP A 91 -5.25 -10.73 -14.22
CA ASP A 91 -5.23 -10.43 -12.78
C ASP A 91 -4.25 -9.33 -12.38
N ILE A 92 -3.57 -8.71 -13.35
CA ILE A 92 -2.63 -7.63 -13.10
C ILE A 92 -3.32 -6.28 -13.30
N LEU A 93 -3.26 -5.44 -12.27
CA LEU A 93 -3.68 -4.04 -12.27
C LEU A 93 -2.43 -3.15 -12.36
N TYR A 94 -2.39 -2.31 -13.38
CA TYR A 94 -1.39 -1.26 -13.53
C TYR A 94 -2.00 0.11 -13.16
N LEU A 95 -1.30 0.86 -12.32
CA LEU A 95 -1.66 2.21 -11.92
C LEU A 95 -0.51 3.16 -12.22
N LYS A 96 -0.79 4.21 -13.00
CA LYS A 96 0.18 5.25 -13.36
C LYS A 96 -0.30 6.63 -12.94
N SER A 97 0.56 7.49 -12.39
CA SER A 97 0.18 8.90 -12.15
C SER A 97 -0.27 9.60 -13.43
N THR A 98 -1.33 10.41 -13.35
CA THR A 98 -1.79 11.19 -14.52
C THR A 98 -0.83 12.33 -14.85
N GLU A 99 -0.18 12.88 -13.82
CA GLU A 99 0.83 13.94 -13.91
C GLU A 99 2.14 13.48 -13.27
N PRO A 100 3.30 14.06 -13.64
CA PRO A 100 4.55 13.84 -12.94
C PRO A 100 4.46 14.24 -11.47
N ILE A 101 5.08 13.46 -10.59
CA ILE A 101 5.21 13.74 -9.17
C ILE A 101 6.66 14.03 -8.80
N LEU A 102 6.88 14.86 -7.79
CA LEU A 102 8.21 15.09 -7.25
C LEU A 102 8.63 13.87 -6.40
N SER A 103 9.75 13.24 -6.78
CA SER A 103 10.34 12.12 -6.06
C SER A 103 11.87 12.22 -6.13
N ASN A 104 12.53 12.21 -4.97
CA ASN A 104 13.99 12.34 -4.86
C ASN A 104 14.57 13.52 -5.67
N GLY A 105 13.90 14.68 -5.62
CA GLY A 105 14.32 15.90 -6.33
C GLY A 105 14.02 15.95 -7.82
N ALA A 106 13.44 14.89 -8.40
CA ALA A 106 13.09 14.83 -9.82
C ALA A 106 11.58 14.64 -10.03
N TYR A 107 11.06 15.20 -11.14
CA TYR A 107 9.70 14.91 -11.58
C TYR A 107 9.67 13.59 -12.33
N VAL A 108 8.90 12.63 -11.82
CA VAL A 108 8.78 11.28 -12.37
C VAL A 108 7.32 10.85 -12.44
N ASN A 109 6.99 9.95 -13.36
CA ASN A 109 5.70 9.27 -13.31
C ASN A 109 5.78 8.11 -12.32
N SER A 110 4.81 8.03 -11.41
CA SER A 110 4.69 6.89 -10.49
C SER A 110 4.01 5.74 -11.18
N TYR A 111 4.55 4.53 -11.00
CA TYR A 111 3.97 3.27 -11.47
C TYR A 111 3.76 2.33 -10.28
N MET A 112 2.62 1.66 -10.24
CA MET A 112 2.33 0.58 -9.30
C MET A 112 1.69 -0.57 -10.06
N THR A 113 2.21 -1.78 -9.86
CA THR A 113 1.69 -3.00 -10.46
C THR A 113 1.20 -3.89 -9.33
N TRP A 114 -0.04 -4.32 -9.41
CA TRP A 114 -0.69 -5.14 -8.39
C TRP A 114 -1.18 -6.42 -9.03
N LYS A 115 -0.97 -7.55 -8.37
CA LYS A 115 -1.63 -8.81 -8.73
C LYS A 115 -2.82 -9.00 -7.81
N ARG A 116 -3.99 -9.29 -8.37
CA ARG A 116 -5.17 -9.68 -7.59
C ARG A 116 -4.83 -10.94 -6.78
N VAL A 117 -5.11 -10.89 -5.48
CA VAL A 117 -5.05 -12.07 -4.61
C VAL A 117 -6.29 -12.93 -4.88
N ASP A 118 -6.08 -14.24 -4.99
CA ASP A 118 -7.18 -15.19 -5.07
C ASP A 118 -7.86 -15.28 -3.70
N ARG A 119 -9.19 -15.16 -3.69
CA ARG A 119 -9.98 -15.19 -2.44
C ARG A 119 -9.91 -16.54 -1.74
N THR A 120 -9.56 -17.61 -2.44
CA THR A 120 -9.40 -18.96 -1.85
C THR A 120 -8.20 -19.05 -0.89
N ILE A 121 -7.24 -18.12 -0.99
CA ILE A 121 -6.09 -18.06 -0.09
C ILE A 121 -6.48 -17.53 1.30
N ASP A 122 -7.50 -16.66 1.39
CA ASP A 122 -7.97 -16.12 2.66
C ASP A 122 -8.57 -17.24 3.55
N ASP A 123 -9.31 -18.16 2.94
CA ASP A 123 -9.90 -19.33 3.64
C ASP A 123 -8.81 -20.21 4.31
N PHE A 124 -7.64 -20.36 3.67
CA PHE A 124 -6.52 -21.15 4.19
C PHE A 124 -5.87 -20.49 5.42
N PHE A 125 -5.73 -19.17 5.43
CA PHE A 125 -5.17 -18.46 6.58
C PHE A 125 -6.14 -18.42 7.76
N GLU A 126 -7.45 -18.32 7.51
CA GLU A 126 -8.46 -18.42 8.58
C GLU A 126 -8.41 -19.80 9.26
N GLU A 127 -8.30 -20.88 8.49
CA GLU A 127 -8.13 -22.24 9.04
C GLU A 127 -6.82 -22.39 9.86
N GLN A 128 -5.70 -21.84 9.38
CA GLN A 128 -4.43 -21.92 10.11
C GLN A 128 -4.44 -21.15 11.43
N VAL A 129 -5.01 -19.93 11.45
CA VAL A 129 -5.12 -19.12 12.67
C VAL A 129 -6.02 -19.79 13.71
N LEU A 130 -7.13 -20.41 13.28
CA LEU A 130 -8.00 -21.18 14.17
C LEU A 130 -7.28 -22.38 14.79
N ASN A 131 -6.47 -23.09 13.99
CA ASN A 131 -5.69 -24.24 14.46
C ASN A 131 -4.57 -23.85 15.45
N ASP A 132 -3.92 -22.72 15.24
CA ASP A 132 -2.90 -22.20 16.17
C ASP A 132 -3.52 -21.74 17.50
N GLN A 133 -4.75 -21.19 17.48
CA GLN A 133 -5.47 -20.84 18.71
C GLN A 133 -5.90 -22.08 19.51
N LEU A 134 -6.41 -23.11 18.85
CA LEU A 134 -6.84 -24.38 19.49
C LEU A 134 -5.66 -25.19 20.06
N SER A 135 -4.46 -25.06 19.49
CA SER A 135 -3.25 -25.73 20.00
C SER A 135 -2.59 -25.00 21.17
N SER A 136 -2.94 -23.73 21.40
CA SER A 136 -2.45 -22.91 22.53
C SER A 136 -3.27 -23.07 23.82
N GLU A 137 -4.41 -23.74 23.76
CA GLU A 137 -5.32 -23.99 24.91
C GLU A 137 -5.17 -25.40 25.54
N ASN A 138 -4.22 -26.21 25.07
CA ASN A 138 -3.83 -27.51 25.65
C ASN A 138 -2.40 -27.49 26.18
#